data_AF-A0A843STX6-F1
#
_entry.id   AF-A0A843STX6-F1
#
_cell.length_a   1.000
_cell.length_b   1.000
_cell.length_c   1.000
_cell.angle_alpha   90.00
_cell.angle_beta   90.00
_cell.angle_gamma   90.00
#
_symmetry.space_group_name_H-M   'P 1'
#
loop_
_entity.id
_entity.type
_entity.pdbx_description
1 polymer ?
#
loop_
_entity_poly.entity_id
_entity_poly.type
_entity_poly.pdbx_seq_one_letter_code
_entity_poly.pdbx_strand_id
1 'polypeptide(L)'
;MTNLRLLASLLAFGLLAPAVHAQRETAPAGVQNYTRVDATVACAGATPVETLPELKKSGFAAVINFQTREEQGARIDEAMATAAKVGLRYIYLPHRTPTAEVAAAFLKAVSDPANQPVYIHCASGNRVAAMWLIKRVKLDGWDADRAMKEAEALGLRSAGLKQFALDYVSTPR
;
A
#
# COMPACT_ATOMS: atom_id res chain seq x y z
N MET A 1 -28.85 58.20 39.85
CA MET A 1 -29.33 56.86 40.31
C MET A 1 -29.89 56.22 39.06
N THR A 2 -29.35 55.18 38.45
CA THR A 2 -28.72 53.97 39.00
C THR A 2 -27.85 53.34 37.90
N ASN A 3 -26.71 52.76 38.29
CA ASN A 3 -25.75 52.08 37.43
C ASN A 3 -26.34 50.82 36.78
N LEU A 4 -25.95 50.51 35.54
CA LEU A 4 -25.99 49.14 35.03
C LEU A 4 -24.68 48.82 34.29
N ARG A 5 -23.85 48.03 34.96
CA ARG A 5 -22.69 47.35 34.41
C ARG A 5 -23.10 45.93 33.97
N LEU A 6 -22.20 45.28 33.23
CA LEU A 6 -22.06 43.84 32.95
C LEU A 6 -22.89 43.34 31.74
N LEU A 7 -22.39 42.52 30.82
CA LEU A 7 -21.11 41.80 30.65
C LEU A 7 -21.04 41.38 29.17
N ALA A 8 -19.90 41.59 28.52
CA ALA A 8 -19.63 41.00 27.20
C ALA A 8 -19.20 39.53 27.39
N SER A 9 -20.05 38.59 26.98
CA SER A 9 -19.69 37.16 26.92
C SER A 9 -19.12 36.83 25.54
N LEU A 10 -17.79 36.92 25.40
CA LEU A 10 -17.06 36.30 24.30
C LEU A 10 -17.03 34.78 24.52
N LEU A 11 -17.94 34.06 23.87
CA LEU A 11 -17.80 32.61 23.70
C LEU A 11 -16.69 32.35 22.69
N ALA A 12 -15.48 32.07 23.18
CA ALA A 12 -14.42 31.49 22.38
C ALA A 12 -14.77 30.03 22.10
N PHE A 13 -15.33 29.76 20.92
CA PHE A 13 -15.49 28.39 20.40
C PHE A 13 -14.09 27.89 19.99
N GLY A 14 -13.39 27.25 20.92
CA GLY A 14 -12.15 26.54 20.62
C GLY A 14 -12.46 25.38 19.69
N LEU A 15 -12.09 25.51 18.42
CA LEU A 15 -12.01 24.39 17.47
C LEU A 15 -10.94 23.41 17.99
N LEU A 16 -11.34 22.43 18.80
CA LEU A 16 -10.58 21.20 18.93
C LEU A 16 -10.66 20.48 17.58
N ALA A 17 -9.65 20.69 16.74
CA ALA A 17 -9.37 19.74 15.67
C ALA A 17 -9.08 18.39 16.36
N PRO A 18 -9.75 17.30 15.99
CA PRO A 18 -9.38 16.00 16.53
C PRO A 18 -7.95 15.73 16.04
N ALA A 19 -7.02 15.60 16.97
CA ALA A 19 -5.72 15.06 16.66
C ALA A 19 -5.96 13.67 16.07
N VAL A 20 -5.81 13.53 14.76
CA VAL A 20 -5.75 12.24 14.10
C VAL A 20 -4.52 11.55 14.67
N HIS A 21 -4.73 10.78 15.74
CA HIS A 21 -3.74 9.84 16.23
C HIS A 21 -3.52 8.86 15.09
N ALA A 22 -2.43 9.04 14.36
CA ALA A 22 -1.89 7.99 13.52
C ALA A 22 -1.49 6.85 14.47
N GLN A 23 -2.45 6.00 14.82
CA GLN A 23 -2.15 4.71 15.42
C GLN A 23 -1.16 4.06 14.47
N ARG A 24 0.06 3.77 14.97
CA ARG A 24 0.96 2.85 14.29
C ARG A 24 0.22 1.53 14.20
N GLU A 25 -0.39 1.29 13.04
CA GLU A 25 -1.16 0.09 12.79
C GLU A 25 -0.20 -1.09 12.89
N THR A 26 -0.44 -1.96 13.86
CA THR A 26 0.33 -3.19 14.03
C THR A 26 0.12 -4.08 12.81
N ALA A 27 1.19 -4.72 12.35
CA ALA A 27 1.12 -5.66 11.24
C ALA A 27 0.08 -6.77 11.53
N PRO A 28 -0.72 -7.18 10.53
CA PRO A 28 -1.59 -8.34 10.68
C PRO A 28 -0.79 -9.60 11.04
N ALA A 29 -1.43 -10.54 11.72
CA ALA A 29 -0.74 -11.71 12.28
C ALA A 29 -0.01 -12.52 11.19
N GLY A 30 1.27 -12.80 11.41
CA GLY A 30 2.09 -13.62 10.51
C GLY A 30 2.53 -12.93 9.21
N VAL A 31 2.14 -11.68 8.97
CA VAL A 31 2.62 -10.90 7.81
C VAL A 31 4.07 -10.47 8.01
N GLN A 32 4.89 -10.68 6.99
CA GLN A 32 6.29 -10.24 6.98
C GLN A 32 6.45 -8.88 6.29
N ASN A 33 7.41 -8.07 6.74
CA ASN A 33 7.80 -6.79 6.13
C ASN A 33 6.62 -5.86 5.82
N TYR A 34 5.66 -5.78 6.74
CA TYR A 34 4.47 -4.94 6.61
C TYR A 34 4.80 -3.46 6.82
N THR A 35 4.27 -2.60 5.96
CA THR A 35 4.24 -1.16 6.15
C THR A 35 2.92 -0.61 5.60
N ARG A 36 2.13 0.04 6.46
CA ARG A 36 1.02 0.90 6.02
C ARG A 36 1.63 2.21 5.54
N VAL A 37 1.70 2.40 4.22
CA VAL A 37 2.34 3.56 3.60
C VAL A 37 1.52 4.83 3.85
N ASP A 38 0.20 4.71 3.72
CA ASP A 38 -0.77 5.75 4.04
C ASP A 38 -2.16 5.13 4.34
N ALA A 39 -3.19 5.98 4.47
CA ALA A 39 -4.55 5.53 4.74
C ALA A 39 -5.10 4.55 3.69
N THR A 40 -4.61 4.61 2.46
CA THR A 40 -5.11 3.85 1.30
C THR A 40 -4.21 2.69 0.87
N VAL A 41 -2.93 2.66 1.25
CA VAL A 41 -2.01 1.61 0.77
C VAL A 41 -1.21 0.95 1.89
N ALA A 42 -1.12 -0.38 1.83
CA ALA A 42 -0.13 -1.17 2.56
C ALA A 42 0.75 -2.00 1.62
N CYS A 43 2.02 -2.12 1.99
CA CYS A 43 3.02 -2.95 1.31
C CYS A 43 3.51 -4.05 2.26
N ALA A 44 3.68 -5.27 1.75
CA ALA A 44 4.08 -6.41 2.56
C ALA A 44 4.92 -7.46 1.81
N GLY A 45 5.56 -8.34 2.57
CA GLY A 45 6.09 -9.61 2.12
C GLY A 45 5.08 -10.74 2.31
N ALA A 46 5.59 -11.94 2.65
CA ALA A 46 4.80 -13.14 2.79
C ALA A 46 3.57 -12.87 3.67
N THR A 47 2.39 -13.19 3.12
CA THR A 47 1.10 -12.92 3.73
C THR A 47 0.35 -14.25 3.83
N PRO A 48 0.09 -14.78 5.04
CA PRO A 48 -0.70 -15.99 5.23
C PRO A 48 -2.10 -15.85 4.65
N VAL A 49 -2.67 -16.94 4.12
CA VAL A 49 -4.02 -16.94 3.54
C VAL A 49 -5.07 -16.56 4.59
N GLU A 50 -4.82 -16.97 5.82
CA GLU A 50 -5.66 -16.72 6.99
C GLU A 50 -5.77 -15.23 7.33
N THR A 51 -4.88 -14.39 6.79
CA THR A 51 -4.87 -12.93 6.99
C THR A 51 -5.89 -12.22 6.10
N LEU A 52 -6.26 -12.79 4.95
CA LEU A 52 -7.13 -12.10 3.97
C LEU A 52 -8.49 -11.66 4.56
N PRO A 53 -9.18 -12.47 5.38
CA PRO A 53 -10.39 -12.01 6.09
C PRO A 53 -10.14 -10.79 6.99
N GLU A 54 -8.99 -10.71 7.65
CA GLU A 54 -8.62 -9.56 8.48
C GLU A 54 -8.34 -8.33 7.61
N LEU A 55 -7.64 -8.47 6.49
CA LEU A 55 -7.43 -7.36 5.54
C LEU A 55 -8.77 -6.77 5.09
N LYS A 56 -9.75 -7.61 4.79
CA LYS A 56 -11.10 -7.15 4.45
C LYS A 56 -11.77 -6.41 5.60
N LYS A 57 -11.69 -6.93 6.83
CA LYS A 57 -12.24 -6.28 8.04
C LYS A 57 -11.58 -4.93 8.32
N SER A 58 -10.28 -4.80 8.03
CA SER A 58 -9.51 -3.55 8.12
C SER A 58 -9.78 -2.57 6.98
N GLY A 59 -10.73 -2.89 6.08
CA GLY A 59 -11.22 -1.97 5.06
C GLY A 59 -10.51 -2.04 3.72
N PHE A 60 -9.55 -2.95 3.51
CA PHE A 60 -8.96 -3.12 2.19
C PHE A 60 -10.02 -3.63 1.19
N ALA A 61 -10.08 -2.98 0.03
CA ALA A 61 -10.96 -3.34 -1.08
C ALA A 61 -10.33 -4.39 -1.99
N ALA A 62 -9.00 -4.34 -2.15
CA ALA A 62 -8.25 -5.25 -3.00
C ALA A 62 -6.92 -5.69 -2.40
N VAL A 63 -6.45 -6.86 -2.86
CA VAL A 63 -5.09 -7.35 -2.66
C VAL A 63 -4.41 -7.51 -4.03
N ILE A 64 -3.18 -7.04 -4.17
CA ILE A 64 -2.33 -7.28 -5.34
C ILE A 64 -1.22 -8.25 -4.92
N ASN A 65 -1.14 -9.41 -5.58
CA ASN A 65 -0.12 -10.43 -5.30
C ASN A 65 0.83 -10.62 -6.50
N PHE A 66 2.13 -10.52 -6.23
CA PHE A 66 3.20 -10.73 -7.21
C PHE A 66 3.86 -12.11 -7.16
N GLN A 67 3.55 -12.94 -6.16
CA GLN A 67 4.13 -14.29 -6.04
C GLN A 67 3.69 -15.20 -7.19
N THR A 68 4.60 -16.03 -7.69
CA THR A 68 4.23 -17.09 -8.62
C THR A 68 3.76 -18.33 -7.84
N ARG A 69 3.06 -19.26 -8.51
CA ARG A 69 2.56 -20.50 -7.87
C ARG A 69 3.69 -21.43 -7.42
N GLU A 70 4.83 -21.34 -8.08
CA GLU A 70 6.01 -22.17 -7.82
C GLU A 70 6.88 -21.61 -6.70
N GLU A 71 6.48 -20.51 -6.06
CA GLU A 71 7.18 -19.99 -4.89
C GLU A 71 6.81 -20.80 -3.64
N GLN A 72 7.84 -21.14 -2.85
CA GLN A 72 7.64 -21.87 -1.59
C GLN A 72 6.66 -21.13 -0.69
N GLY A 73 5.64 -21.84 -0.21
CA GLY A 73 4.61 -21.28 0.68
C GLY A 73 3.53 -20.45 -0.02
N ALA A 74 3.59 -20.26 -1.35
CA ALA A 74 2.57 -19.52 -2.08
C ALA A 74 1.32 -20.38 -2.31
N ARG A 75 0.32 -20.24 -1.44
CA ARG A 75 -0.99 -20.91 -1.54
C ARG A 75 -1.97 -20.09 -2.40
N ILE A 76 -1.64 -19.88 -3.67
CA ILE A 76 -2.34 -18.92 -4.55
C ILE A 76 -3.82 -19.27 -4.75
N ASP A 77 -4.16 -20.52 -5.06
CA ASP A 77 -5.57 -20.93 -5.26
C ASP A 77 -6.41 -20.73 -4.01
N GLU A 78 -5.85 -21.14 -2.86
CA GLU A 78 -6.50 -20.99 -1.57
C GLU A 78 -6.70 -19.51 -1.22
N ALA A 79 -5.71 -18.66 -1.52
CA ALA A 79 -5.79 -17.21 -1.33
C ALA A 79 -6.89 -16.60 -2.21
N MET A 80 -6.95 -16.97 -3.50
CA MET A 80 -7.99 -16.48 -4.42
C MET A 80 -9.39 -16.91 -3.98
N ALA A 81 -9.56 -18.18 -3.58
CA ALA A 81 -10.84 -18.69 -3.07
C ALA A 81 -11.25 -17.99 -1.77
N THR A 82 -10.30 -17.77 -0.86
CA THR A 82 -10.54 -17.06 0.41
C THR A 82 -10.92 -15.61 0.16
N ALA A 83 -10.20 -14.91 -0.72
CA ALA A 83 -10.49 -13.53 -1.11
C ALA A 83 -11.90 -13.39 -1.68
N ALA A 84 -12.29 -14.29 -2.59
CA ALA A 84 -13.62 -14.33 -3.17
C ALA A 84 -14.70 -14.54 -2.09
N LYS A 85 -14.48 -15.49 -1.17
CA LYS A 85 -15.40 -15.79 -0.06
C LYS A 85 -15.67 -14.59 0.85
N VAL A 86 -14.66 -13.73 1.08
CA VAL A 86 -14.79 -12.56 1.95
C VAL A 86 -15.08 -11.26 1.19
N GLY A 87 -15.23 -11.31 -0.13
CA GLY A 87 -15.47 -10.11 -0.96
C GLY A 87 -14.27 -9.16 -1.00
N LEU A 88 -13.05 -9.70 -0.95
CA LEU A 88 -11.80 -8.97 -1.18
C LEU A 88 -11.37 -9.22 -2.63
N ARG A 89 -11.20 -8.15 -3.42
CA ARG A 89 -10.77 -8.32 -4.82
C ARG A 89 -9.33 -8.85 -4.85
N TYR A 90 -9.09 -9.92 -5.59
CA TYR A 90 -7.77 -10.50 -5.74
C TYR A 90 -7.20 -10.20 -7.13
N ILE A 91 -6.16 -9.38 -7.17
CA ILE A 91 -5.48 -8.96 -8.40
C ILE A 91 -4.16 -9.72 -8.48
N TYR A 92 -4.08 -10.66 -9.40
CA TYR A 92 -2.94 -11.56 -9.54
C TYR A 92 -2.02 -11.10 -10.66
N LEU A 93 -0.81 -10.63 -10.32
CA LEU A 93 0.20 -10.14 -11.26
C LEU A 93 1.54 -10.88 -11.05
N PRO A 94 1.58 -12.21 -11.26
CA PRO A 94 2.73 -13.03 -10.90
C PRO A 94 3.95 -12.71 -11.73
N HIS A 95 5.10 -12.54 -11.05
CA HIS A 95 6.38 -12.39 -11.73
C HIS A 95 7.55 -12.65 -10.76
N ARG A 96 8.61 -13.31 -11.23
CA ARG A 96 9.89 -13.34 -10.50
C ARG A 96 10.74 -12.12 -10.87
N THR A 97 10.90 -11.92 -12.17
CA THR A 97 11.51 -10.73 -12.77
C THR A 97 10.40 -9.90 -13.39
N PRO A 98 10.24 -8.62 -13.00
CA PRO A 98 9.20 -7.76 -13.56
C PRO A 98 9.48 -7.43 -15.03
N THR A 99 8.42 -7.23 -15.80
CA THR A 99 8.46 -6.74 -17.19
C THR A 99 7.73 -5.41 -17.28
N ALA A 100 7.91 -4.68 -18.39
CA ALA A 100 7.22 -3.41 -18.62
C ALA A 100 5.68 -3.58 -18.61
N GLU A 101 5.18 -4.71 -19.12
CA GLU A 101 3.76 -5.04 -19.17
C GLU A 101 3.20 -5.26 -17.76
N VAL A 102 3.93 -5.97 -16.90
CA VAL A 102 3.55 -6.16 -15.49
C VAL A 102 3.56 -4.84 -14.73
N ALA A 103 4.54 -3.97 -14.99
CA ALA A 103 4.59 -2.62 -14.44
C ALA A 103 3.38 -1.78 -14.88
N ALA A 104 3.03 -1.79 -16.16
CA ALA A 104 1.85 -1.11 -16.67
C ALA A 104 0.54 -1.65 -16.06
N ALA A 105 0.40 -2.98 -15.95
CA ALA A 105 -0.75 -3.62 -15.34
C ALA A 105 -0.90 -3.26 -13.85
N PHE A 106 0.22 -3.21 -13.12
CA PHE A 106 0.24 -2.75 -11.74
C PHE A 106 -0.16 -1.28 -11.62
N LEU A 107 0.40 -0.38 -12.43
CA LEU A 107 0.04 1.04 -12.41
C LEU A 107 -1.45 1.26 -12.65
N LYS A 108 -2.04 0.50 -13.59
CA LYS A 108 -3.49 0.49 -13.82
C LYS A 108 -4.26 0.00 -12.59
N ALA A 109 -3.86 -1.13 -12.01
CA ALA A 109 -4.54 -1.71 -10.85
C ALA A 109 -4.47 -0.83 -9.60
N VAL A 110 -3.30 -0.26 -9.30
CA VAL A 110 -3.07 0.55 -8.09
C VAL A 110 -3.68 1.95 -8.20
N SER A 111 -3.93 2.46 -9.39
CA SER A 111 -4.58 3.77 -9.60
C SER A 111 -6.10 3.70 -9.70
N ASP A 112 -6.67 2.51 -9.90
CA ASP A 112 -8.12 2.32 -9.98
C ASP A 112 -8.77 2.57 -8.60
N PRO A 113 -9.66 3.58 -8.48
CA PRO A 113 -10.33 3.89 -7.22
C PRO A 113 -11.15 2.71 -6.66
N ALA A 114 -11.64 1.82 -7.52
CA ALA A 114 -12.40 0.65 -7.06
C ALA A 114 -11.55 -0.33 -6.24
N ASN A 115 -10.21 -0.26 -6.36
CA ASN A 115 -9.27 -1.12 -5.65
C ASN A 115 -8.79 -0.53 -4.31
N GLN A 116 -9.18 0.70 -3.98
CA GLN A 116 -8.70 1.42 -2.80
C GLN A 116 -9.62 1.24 -1.59
N PRO A 117 -9.08 1.10 -0.36
CA PRO A 117 -7.67 0.88 -0.01
C PRO A 117 -7.11 -0.45 -0.55
N VAL A 118 -5.84 -0.45 -0.99
CA VAL A 118 -5.17 -1.63 -1.59
C VAL A 118 -4.02 -2.15 -0.73
N TYR A 119 -3.95 -3.47 -0.59
CA TYR A 119 -2.83 -4.17 0.03
C TYR A 119 -1.98 -4.85 -1.04
N ILE A 120 -0.67 -4.64 -1.05
CA ILE A 120 0.24 -5.13 -2.09
C ILE A 120 1.28 -6.04 -1.45
N HIS A 121 1.44 -7.26 -1.95
CA HIS A 121 2.41 -8.19 -1.39
C HIS A 121 3.16 -9.06 -2.40
N CYS A 122 4.30 -9.58 -1.96
CA CYS A 122 5.03 -10.66 -2.61
C CYS A 122 5.65 -11.58 -1.54
N ALA A 123 6.68 -12.37 -1.87
CA ALA A 123 7.33 -13.22 -0.87
C ALA A 123 8.11 -12.42 0.21
N SER A 124 8.89 -11.41 -0.19
CA SER A 124 9.82 -10.71 0.73
C SER A 124 9.57 -9.20 0.84
N GLY A 125 8.64 -8.64 0.08
CA GLY A 125 8.44 -7.19 -0.06
C GLY A 125 9.33 -6.53 -1.12
N ASN A 126 10.38 -7.20 -1.62
CA ASN A 126 11.30 -6.60 -2.60
C ASN A 126 10.63 -6.19 -3.92
N ARG A 127 9.82 -7.07 -4.53
CA ARG A 127 9.06 -6.75 -5.75
C ARG A 127 8.04 -5.64 -5.49
N VAL A 128 7.42 -5.64 -4.30
CA VAL A 128 6.47 -4.59 -3.91
C VAL A 128 7.13 -3.24 -3.89
N ALA A 129 8.27 -3.11 -3.20
CA ALA A 129 8.99 -1.86 -3.11
C ALA A 129 9.49 -1.35 -4.48
N ALA A 130 9.93 -2.23 -5.37
CA ALA A 130 10.32 -1.85 -6.74
C ALA A 130 9.14 -1.29 -7.55
N MET A 131 7.99 -1.96 -7.50
CA MET A 131 6.78 -1.50 -8.19
C MET A 131 6.24 -0.22 -7.55
N TRP A 132 6.36 -0.08 -6.23
CA TRP A 132 5.98 1.12 -5.51
C TRP A 132 6.82 2.34 -5.91
N LEU A 133 8.13 2.17 -6.10
CA LEU A 133 9.00 3.21 -6.68
C LEU A 133 8.46 3.69 -8.03
N ILE A 134 8.15 2.75 -8.93
CA ILE A 134 7.60 3.06 -10.25
C ILE A 134 6.31 3.88 -10.12
N LYS A 135 5.41 3.52 -9.21
CA LYS A 135 4.18 4.28 -8.92
C LYS A 135 4.48 5.70 -8.45
N ARG A 136 5.38 5.87 -7.47
CA ARG A 136 5.74 7.20 -6.95
C ARG A 136 6.22 8.13 -8.07
N VAL A 137 7.05 7.62 -8.98
CA VAL A 137 7.57 8.46 -10.08
C VAL A 137 6.50 8.67 -11.16
N LYS A 138 5.88 7.60 -11.67
CA LYS A 138 4.98 7.70 -12.83
C LYS A 138 3.64 8.35 -12.51
N LEU A 139 3.09 8.15 -11.31
CA LEU A 139 1.76 8.63 -10.93
C LEU A 139 1.82 9.79 -9.92
N ASP A 140 2.71 9.74 -8.93
CA ASP A 140 2.76 10.77 -7.88
C ASP A 140 3.70 11.93 -8.22
N GLY A 141 4.46 11.82 -9.32
CA GLY A 141 5.38 12.87 -9.80
C GLY A 141 6.61 13.06 -8.91
N TRP A 142 7.00 12.06 -8.13
CA TRP A 142 8.23 12.13 -7.33
C TRP A 142 9.47 11.99 -8.21
N ASP A 143 10.57 12.59 -7.78
CA ASP A 143 11.89 12.29 -8.34
C ASP A 143 12.32 10.86 -7.99
N ALA A 144 13.18 10.27 -8.83
CA ALA A 144 13.60 8.89 -8.70
C ALA A 144 14.40 8.63 -7.40
N ASP A 145 15.22 9.59 -6.95
CA ASP A 145 16.04 9.45 -5.75
C ASP A 145 15.19 9.39 -4.48
N ARG A 146 14.19 10.27 -4.37
CA ARG A 146 13.21 10.25 -3.28
C ARG A 146 12.40 8.96 -3.28
N ALA A 147 11.92 8.52 -4.45
CA ALA A 147 11.17 7.27 -4.57
C ALA A 147 12.04 6.05 -4.21
N MET A 148 13.33 6.05 -4.58
CA MET A 148 14.28 5.01 -4.23
C MET A 148 14.48 4.92 -2.72
N LYS A 149 14.64 6.05 -2.03
CA LYS A 149 14.78 6.06 -0.56
C LYS A 149 13.58 5.43 0.15
N GLU A 150 12.36 5.75 -0.29
CA GLU A 150 11.15 5.12 0.26
C GLU A 150 11.11 3.62 -0.05
N ALA A 151 11.41 3.22 -1.28
CA ALA A 151 11.45 1.81 -1.67
C ALA A 151 12.49 1.01 -0.86
N GLU A 152 13.66 1.58 -0.58
CA GLU A 152 14.66 0.97 0.29
C GLU A 152 14.16 0.86 1.74
N ALA A 153 13.45 1.86 2.26
CA ALA A 153 12.80 1.76 3.57
C ALA A 153 11.74 0.64 3.60
N LEU A 154 11.02 0.41 2.50
CA LEU A 154 10.05 -0.67 2.32
C LEU A 154 10.69 -2.04 2.05
N GLY A 155 12.02 -2.14 2.01
CA GLY A 155 12.73 -3.42 1.88
C GLY A 155 13.27 -3.74 0.49
N LEU A 156 13.32 -2.77 -0.45
CA LEU A 156 14.02 -2.96 -1.72
C LEU A 156 15.52 -3.18 -1.49
N ARG A 157 16.02 -4.38 -1.80
CA ARG A 157 17.44 -4.76 -1.64
C ARG A 157 18.05 -5.27 -2.95
N SER A 158 17.29 -5.98 -3.77
CA SER A 158 17.78 -6.56 -5.03
C SER A 158 18.27 -5.49 -6.02
N ALA A 159 19.53 -5.59 -6.44
CA ALA A 159 20.12 -4.71 -7.44
C ALA A 159 19.37 -4.77 -8.78
N GLY A 160 18.97 -5.97 -9.22
CA GLY A 160 18.21 -6.14 -10.47
C GLY A 160 16.84 -5.46 -10.44
N LEU A 161 16.16 -5.50 -9.28
CA LEU A 161 14.87 -4.80 -9.13
C LEU A 161 15.03 -3.28 -9.07
N LYS A 162 16.10 -2.78 -8.43
CA LYS A 162 16.44 -1.35 -8.45
C LYS A 162 16.68 -0.88 -9.88
N GLN A 163 17.51 -1.62 -10.63
CA GLN A 163 17.84 -1.28 -12.01
C GLN A 163 16.59 -1.27 -12.88
N PHE A 164 15.77 -2.33 -12.82
CA PHE A 164 14.50 -2.39 -13.57
C PHE A 164 13.61 -1.18 -13.28
N ALA A 165 13.43 -0.82 -12.00
CA ALA A 165 12.57 0.30 -11.63
C ALA A 165 13.10 1.62 -12.19
N LEU A 166 14.42 1.85 -12.12
CA LEU A 166 15.08 3.05 -12.66
C LEU A 166 14.98 3.14 -14.19
N ASP A 167 15.20 2.02 -14.89
CA ASP A 167 15.10 1.95 -16.35
C ASP A 167 13.66 2.25 -16.81
N TYR A 168 12.67 1.64 -16.14
CA TYR A 168 11.27 1.86 -16.45
C TYR A 168 10.85 3.31 -16.25
N VAL A 169 11.28 3.95 -15.15
CA VAL A 169 10.89 5.35 -14.88
C VAL A 169 11.59 6.36 -15.78
N SER A 170 12.78 6.03 -16.29
CA SER A 170 13.56 6.89 -17.20
C SER A 170 13.00 6.95 -18.63
N THR A 171 12.15 5.99 -19.01
CA THR A 171 11.47 6.03 -20.32
C THR A 171 10.38 7.11 -20.31
N PRO A 172 10.33 8.04 -21.30
CA PRO A 172 9.25 9.01 -21.42
C PRO A 172 7.87 8.33 -21.47
N ARG A 173 6.82 9.02 -20.99
CA ARG A 173 5.43 8.52 -21.06
C ARG A 173 4.94 8.41 -22.49
#